data_AF-A0A9X0CUU0-F1
#
_entry.id   AF-A0A9X0CUU0-F1
#
_cell.length_a   1.000
_cell.length_b   1.000
_cell.length_c   1.000
_cell.angle_alpha   90.00
_cell.angle_beta   90.00
_cell.angle_gamma   90.00
#
_symmetry.space_group_name_H-M   'P 1'
#
loop_
_entity.id
_entity.type
_entity.pdbx_description
1 polymer ?
#
loop_
_entity_poly.entity_id
_entity_poly.type
_entity_poly.pdbx_seq_one_letter_code
_entity_poly.pdbx_strand_id
1 'polypeptide(L)'
;MLLPAFGHCFCSTLCSLFARWSGNTHGSCRQLYLEELPQETGNGERNLTEKVYENTSKSYPLSMTSAVTLALQKLVQNHVFEHVVEFLALCAPAPIGLDVIVSFVTKQDPDLDEDLTAAEISKCSLLMQLCPDDSPRTLITMHQVVHDVFKSYVLDKSSEDDVSVLTQSCIETLSPFAQHNLLQFDLEFHISSKMMAPHLKLLSSHFETPFNCKLDLSIDKRTLLQNALLSFGDVCRKHSYFSAAKTYFEYALQIAHVDDDGDDENKVHFIATTRNHLGVVYRELGHFGKAKDHHQCALALLETFNPENPTSEIADSLNKLGNVLFQSWPF
;
A
#
# COMPACT_ATOMS: atom_id res chain seq x y z
N MET A 1 -28.80 21.52 1.92
CA MET A 1 -28.31 20.24 1.37
C MET A 1 -27.70 19.47 2.53
N LEU A 2 -28.40 18.42 2.96
CA LEU A 2 -28.10 17.61 4.14
C LEU A 2 -27.01 16.58 3.80
N LEU A 3 -25.92 16.57 4.57
CA LEU A 3 -25.00 15.43 4.67
C LEU A 3 -25.43 14.59 5.89
N PRO A 4 -25.69 13.28 5.75
CA PRO A 4 -26.16 12.45 6.85
C PRO A 4 -25.01 11.93 7.71
N ALA A 5 -25.35 11.71 8.98
CA ALA A 5 -24.50 11.22 10.06
C ALA A 5 -23.99 9.78 9.80
N PHE A 6 -22.69 9.62 9.64
CA PHE A 6 -21.98 8.33 9.78
C PHE A 6 -21.08 8.39 11.02
N GLY A 7 -21.72 8.34 12.20
CA GLY A 7 -21.01 8.31 13.49
C GLY A 7 -21.62 7.34 14.51
N HIS A 8 -22.64 6.58 14.13
CA HIS A 8 -23.46 5.80 15.07
C HIS A 8 -23.27 4.28 15.03
N CYS A 9 -22.50 3.72 14.10
CA CYS A 9 -22.37 2.24 13.98
C CYS A 9 -21.20 1.61 14.76
N PHE A 10 -20.13 2.34 15.10
CA PHE A 10 -18.93 1.68 15.66
C PHE A 10 -19.11 1.26 17.13
N CYS A 11 -19.89 2.03 17.90
CA CYS A 11 -20.21 1.64 19.27
C CYS A 11 -21.12 0.41 19.30
N SER A 12 -21.99 0.17 18.30
CA SER A 12 -22.90 -0.98 18.33
C SER A 12 -22.24 -2.29 17.91
N THR A 13 -21.23 -2.29 17.03
CA THR A 13 -20.61 -3.54 16.54
C THR A 13 -19.57 -4.09 17.50
N LEU A 14 -18.77 -3.23 18.13
CA LEU A 14 -17.90 -3.63 19.24
C LEU A 14 -18.71 -3.88 20.52
N CYS A 15 -19.73 -3.06 20.83
CA CYS A 15 -20.63 -3.42 21.94
C CYS A 15 -21.46 -4.67 21.65
N SER A 16 -21.78 -5.05 20.41
CA SER A 16 -22.50 -6.29 20.12
C SER A 16 -21.60 -7.52 20.20
N LEU A 17 -20.33 -7.41 19.78
CA LEU A 17 -19.29 -8.40 20.06
C LEU A 17 -19.11 -8.60 21.58
N PHE A 18 -19.16 -7.53 22.38
CA PHE A 18 -19.07 -7.60 23.84
C PHE A 18 -20.38 -7.99 24.55
N ALA A 19 -21.54 -7.62 24.02
CA ALA A 19 -22.85 -7.95 24.60
C ALA A 19 -23.22 -9.43 24.39
N ARG A 20 -22.79 -10.03 23.27
CA ARG A 20 -22.98 -11.48 23.02
C ARG A 20 -22.16 -12.35 23.97
N TRP A 21 -21.10 -11.80 24.58
CA TRP A 21 -20.24 -12.52 25.53
C TRP A 21 -20.59 -12.24 27.01
N SER A 22 -21.20 -11.10 27.33
CA SER A 22 -21.38 -10.64 28.73
C SER A 22 -22.82 -10.61 29.26
N GLY A 23 -23.83 -10.82 28.42
CA GLY A 23 -25.21 -10.97 28.91
C GLY A 23 -25.74 -9.78 29.73
N ASN A 24 -25.23 -8.56 29.55
CA ASN A 24 -25.74 -7.39 30.25
C ASN A 24 -25.70 -6.12 29.41
N THR A 25 -26.83 -5.41 29.41
CA THR A 25 -27.03 -4.10 28.81
C THR A 25 -27.07 -3.09 29.94
N HIS A 26 -26.20 -2.07 29.96
CA HIS A 26 -26.53 -0.74 30.48
C HIS A 26 -25.40 0.26 30.22
N GLY A 27 -25.77 1.40 29.63
CA GLY A 27 -24.89 2.52 29.37
C GLY A 27 -24.88 3.53 30.52
N SER A 28 -23.73 4.18 30.70
CA SER A 28 -23.56 5.52 31.26
C SER A 28 -22.05 5.73 31.53
N CYS A 29 -21.32 6.25 30.55
CA CYS A 29 -19.93 6.68 30.77
C CYS A 29 -19.51 7.80 29.80
N ARG A 30 -20.41 8.74 29.52
CA ARG A 30 -20.22 9.72 28.43
C ARG A 30 -19.87 11.14 28.89
N GLN A 31 -19.66 11.41 30.18
CA GLN A 31 -19.64 12.79 30.69
C GLN A 31 -18.33 13.29 31.30
N LEU A 32 -17.26 12.48 31.36
CA LEU A 32 -15.97 12.92 31.92
C LEU A 32 -14.79 12.90 30.94
N TYR A 33 -15.01 12.50 29.68
CA TYR A 33 -13.92 12.23 28.71
C TYR A 33 -13.54 13.41 27.81
N LEU A 34 -14.30 14.51 27.81
CA LEU A 34 -14.23 15.52 26.74
C LEU A 34 -13.53 16.84 27.12
N GLU A 35 -13.11 17.04 28.37
CA GLU A 35 -12.55 18.33 28.79
C GLU A 35 -11.02 18.44 28.69
N GLU A 36 -10.29 17.37 28.33
CA GLU A 36 -8.81 17.36 28.43
C GLU A 36 -8.02 16.99 27.17
N LEU A 37 -8.63 16.86 25.98
CA LEU A 37 -7.87 16.45 24.77
C LEU A 37 -7.47 17.62 23.87
N PRO A 38 -6.16 17.88 23.66
CA PRO A 38 -5.69 18.74 22.59
C PRO A 38 -5.94 18.08 21.23
N GLN A 39 -6.13 18.90 20.19
CA GLN A 39 -6.26 18.43 18.81
C GLN A 39 -4.87 18.41 18.15
N GLU A 40 -4.26 17.22 17.94
CA GLU A 40 -3.52 16.75 16.73
C GLU A 40 -2.60 15.52 16.95
N THR A 41 -2.89 14.39 16.24
CA THR A 41 -2.08 13.17 15.88
C THR A 41 -1.18 12.47 16.93
N GLY A 42 -1.15 11.14 17.12
CA GLY A 42 -1.62 9.98 16.35
C GLY A 42 -1.03 8.64 16.86
N ASN A 43 0.01 8.63 17.70
CA ASN A 43 0.47 7.40 18.39
C ASN A 43 1.02 7.65 19.81
N GLY A 44 1.75 8.74 20.02
CA GLY A 44 2.28 9.13 21.34
C GLY A 44 1.18 9.51 22.35
N GLU A 45 0.15 10.21 21.91
CA GLU A 45 -0.99 10.63 22.75
C GLU A 45 -1.93 9.46 23.10
N ARG A 46 -1.97 8.43 22.24
CA ARG A 46 -2.79 7.23 22.48
C ARG A 46 -2.25 6.41 23.65
N ASN A 47 -0.94 6.20 23.72
CA ASN A 47 -0.32 5.52 24.87
C ASN A 47 -0.56 6.28 26.19
N LEU A 48 -0.64 7.61 26.15
CA LEU A 48 -0.94 8.42 27.34
C LEU A 48 -2.41 8.27 27.75
N THR A 49 -3.34 8.36 26.80
CA THR A 49 -4.78 8.20 27.05
C THR A 49 -5.16 6.78 27.47
N GLU A 50 -4.51 5.74 26.92
CA GLU A 50 -4.70 4.35 27.34
C GLU A 50 -4.21 4.10 28.76
N LYS A 51 -3.05 4.66 29.16
CA LYS A 51 -2.58 4.58 30.56
C LYS A 51 -3.53 5.25 31.55
N VAL A 52 -4.12 6.39 31.18
CA VAL A 52 -5.13 7.07 32.01
C VAL A 52 -6.39 6.21 32.11
N TYR A 53 -6.83 5.60 31.00
CA TYR A 53 -7.97 4.70 30.95
C TYR A 53 -7.79 3.47 31.86
N GLU A 54 -6.64 2.80 31.77
CA GLU A 54 -6.30 1.61 32.59
C GLU A 54 -6.33 1.93 34.08
N ASN A 55 -5.91 3.14 34.48
CA ASN A 55 -5.91 3.57 35.87
C ASN A 55 -7.29 3.98 36.41
N THR A 56 -8.22 4.39 35.55
CA THR A 56 -9.52 4.95 35.95
C THR A 56 -10.71 4.00 35.74
N SER A 57 -10.62 3.07 34.79
CA SER A 57 -11.70 2.15 34.45
C SER A 57 -11.75 0.93 35.37
N LYS A 58 -12.68 0.94 36.34
CA LYS A 58 -12.90 -0.20 37.25
C LYS A 58 -13.63 -1.39 36.59
N SER A 59 -14.37 -1.14 35.51
CA SER A 59 -15.18 -2.16 34.82
C SER A 59 -14.43 -2.85 33.68
N TYR A 60 -13.41 -2.21 33.13
CA TYR A 60 -12.65 -2.73 32.01
C TYR A 60 -11.17 -2.32 32.17
N PRO A 61 -10.33 -3.17 32.77
CA PRO A 61 -8.97 -2.78 33.16
C PRO A 61 -7.96 -2.80 32.01
N LEU A 62 -8.37 -3.25 30.82
CA LEU A 62 -7.50 -3.38 29.64
C LEU A 62 -7.81 -2.29 28.61
N SER A 63 -6.77 -1.68 28.05
CA SER A 63 -6.89 -0.80 26.89
C SER A 63 -7.36 -1.55 25.63
N MET A 64 -7.83 -0.82 24.62
CA MET A 64 -8.18 -1.42 23.32
C MET A 64 -6.97 -2.10 22.68
N THR A 65 -5.76 -1.52 22.83
CA THR A 65 -4.51 -2.18 22.41
C THR A 65 -4.40 -3.55 23.06
N SER A 66 -4.45 -3.64 24.39
CA SER A 66 -4.30 -4.92 25.09
C SER A 66 -5.36 -5.94 24.70
N ALA A 67 -6.61 -5.51 24.54
CA ALA A 67 -7.68 -6.40 24.12
C ALA A 67 -7.45 -6.95 22.70
N VAL A 68 -7.03 -6.09 21.77
CA VAL A 68 -6.70 -6.50 20.39
C VAL A 68 -5.44 -7.36 20.35
N THR A 69 -4.42 -7.06 21.16
CA THR A 69 -3.21 -7.89 21.28
C THR A 69 -3.56 -9.31 21.76
N LEU A 70 -4.42 -9.45 22.78
CA LEU A 70 -4.88 -10.76 23.24
C LEU A 70 -5.69 -11.51 22.19
N ALA A 71 -6.54 -10.80 21.43
CA ALA A 71 -7.28 -11.38 20.32
C ALA A 71 -6.34 -11.85 19.20
N LEU A 72 -5.34 -11.02 18.84
CA LEU A 72 -4.33 -11.34 17.85
C LEU A 72 -3.53 -12.59 18.24
N GLN A 73 -3.07 -12.68 19.49
CA GLN A 73 -2.31 -13.85 19.99
C GLN A 73 -3.08 -15.17 19.84
N LYS A 74 -4.41 -15.13 19.94
CA LYS A 74 -5.26 -16.32 19.67
C LYS A 74 -5.45 -16.54 18.17
N LEU A 75 -5.59 -15.45 17.40
CA LEU A 75 -5.86 -15.51 15.98
C LEU A 75 -4.68 -16.11 15.20
N VAL A 76 -3.44 -15.71 15.50
CA VAL A 76 -2.23 -16.19 14.83
C VAL A 76 -1.83 -17.62 15.20
N GLN A 77 -2.60 -18.32 16.05
CA GLN A 77 -2.45 -19.77 16.22
C GLN A 77 -2.94 -20.53 14.98
N ASN A 78 -3.74 -19.89 14.13
CA ASN A 78 -4.07 -20.37 12.80
C ASN A 78 -3.09 -19.78 11.78
N HIS A 79 -2.36 -20.65 11.08
CA HIS A 79 -1.44 -20.32 9.98
C HIS A 79 -2.05 -19.43 8.89
N VAL A 80 -3.33 -19.61 8.54
CA VAL A 80 -4.06 -18.73 7.61
C VAL A 80 -3.98 -17.28 8.09
N PHE A 81 -4.29 -17.05 9.37
CA PHE A 81 -4.31 -15.71 9.93
C PHE A 81 -2.94 -15.16 10.26
N GLU A 82 -1.92 -16.00 10.42
CA GLU A 82 -0.53 -15.57 10.48
C GLU A 82 -0.16 -14.82 9.19
N HIS A 83 -0.41 -15.43 8.03
CA HIS A 83 -0.16 -14.80 6.72
C HIS A 83 -1.06 -13.59 6.44
N VAL A 84 -2.33 -13.62 6.87
CA VAL A 84 -3.22 -12.45 6.77
C VAL A 84 -2.67 -11.26 7.56
N VAL A 85 -2.18 -11.50 8.78
CA VAL A 85 -1.60 -10.45 9.64
C VAL A 85 -0.32 -9.89 9.02
N GLU A 86 0.55 -10.76 8.50
CA GLU A 86 1.78 -10.37 7.80
C GLU A 86 1.48 -9.45 6.60
N PHE A 87 0.54 -9.84 5.74
CA PHE A 87 0.14 -9.05 4.58
C PHE A 87 -0.50 -7.70 4.96
N LEU A 88 -1.46 -7.73 5.89
CA LEU A 88 -2.20 -6.53 6.29
C LEU A 88 -1.33 -5.54 7.08
N ALA A 89 -0.28 -6.01 7.76
CA ALA A 89 0.72 -5.15 8.41
C ALA A 89 1.52 -4.30 7.41
N LEU A 90 1.80 -4.83 6.22
CA LEU A 90 2.48 -4.13 5.12
C LEU A 90 1.53 -3.24 4.29
N CYS A 91 0.22 -3.46 4.42
CA CYS A 91 -0.80 -2.69 3.73
C CYS A 91 -1.30 -1.51 4.56
N ALA A 92 -1.81 -0.46 3.92
CA ALA A 92 -2.50 0.62 4.64
C ALA A 92 -3.81 0.11 5.30
N PRO A 93 -4.26 0.72 6.41
CA PRO A 93 -5.58 0.47 7.03
C PRO A 93 -6.71 1.11 6.21
N ALA A 94 -6.76 0.75 4.93
CA ALA A 94 -7.76 1.14 3.95
C ALA A 94 -8.46 -0.11 3.39
N PRO A 95 -9.59 0.02 2.70
CA PRO A 95 -10.25 -1.13 2.09
C PRO A 95 -9.39 -1.79 1.01
N ILE A 96 -9.15 -3.09 1.14
CA ILE A 96 -8.43 -3.94 0.17
C ILE A 96 -9.32 -5.10 -0.30
N GLY A 97 -9.14 -5.57 -1.53
CA GLY A 97 -9.89 -6.72 -2.03
C GLY A 97 -9.61 -8.01 -1.24
N LEU A 98 -10.66 -8.74 -0.88
CA LEU A 98 -10.52 -10.05 -0.23
C LEU A 98 -9.75 -11.04 -1.13
N ASP A 99 -9.97 -10.96 -2.44
CA ASP A 99 -9.24 -11.69 -3.47
C ASP A 99 -7.72 -11.44 -3.41
N VAL A 100 -7.30 -10.21 -3.10
CA VAL A 100 -5.88 -9.86 -2.95
C VAL A 100 -5.29 -10.52 -1.70
N ILE A 101 -6.01 -10.50 -0.58
CA ILE A 101 -5.56 -11.13 0.68
C ILE A 101 -5.46 -12.65 0.48
N VAL A 102 -6.49 -13.28 -0.10
CA VAL A 102 -6.51 -14.73 -0.39
C VAL A 102 -5.34 -15.09 -1.30
N SER A 103 -5.09 -14.32 -2.36
CA SER A 103 -3.95 -14.55 -3.26
C SER A 103 -2.60 -14.47 -2.55
N PHE A 104 -2.43 -13.60 -1.55
CA PHE A 104 -1.22 -13.59 -0.74
C PHE A 104 -1.10 -14.88 0.08
N VAL A 105 -2.16 -15.24 0.79
CA VAL A 105 -2.19 -16.38 1.72
C VAL A 105 -1.95 -17.70 0.98
N THR A 106 -2.62 -17.92 -0.15
CA THR A 106 -2.45 -19.16 -0.94
C THR A 106 -1.11 -19.23 -1.68
N LYS A 107 -0.43 -18.11 -1.88
CA LYS A 107 0.97 -18.11 -2.33
C LYS A 107 1.95 -18.54 -1.23
N GLN A 108 1.66 -18.22 0.04
CA GLN A 108 2.47 -18.63 1.18
C GLN A 108 2.20 -20.09 1.58
N ASP A 109 0.94 -20.52 1.49
CA ASP A 109 0.52 -21.89 1.74
C ASP A 109 -0.34 -22.41 0.57
N PRO A 110 0.29 -23.07 -0.43
CA PRO A 110 -0.38 -23.55 -1.63
C PRO A 110 -1.38 -24.70 -1.41
N ASP A 111 -1.40 -25.33 -0.24
CA ASP A 111 -2.32 -26.43 0.06
C ASP A 111 -3.71 -25.91 0.50
N LEU A 112 -3.85 -24.60 0.72
CA LEU A 112 -5.10 -23.97 1.12
C LEU A 112 -6.08 -23.78 -0.05
N ASP A 113 -7.35 -24.07 0.22
CA ASP A 113 -8.45 -23.80 -0.71
C ASP A 113 -8.86 -22.31 -0.65
N GLU A 114 -8.92 -21.65 -1.81
CA GLU A 114 -9.19 -20.21 -1.90
C GLU A 114 -10.56 -19.82 -1.34
N ASP A 115 -11.60 -20.63 -1.59
CA ASP A 115 -12.97 -20.35 -1.16
C ASP A 115 -13.13 -20.54 0.36
N LEU A 116 -12.53 -21.60 0.92
CA LEU A 116 -12.49 -21.83 2.36
C LEU A 116 -11.70 -20.74 3.08
N THR A 117 -10.56 -20.33 2.51
CA THR A 117 -9.72 -19.24 3.02
C THR A 117 -10.49 -17.92 3.03
N ALA A 118 -11.16 -17.58 1.92
CA ALA A 118 -11.99 -16.39 1.82
C ALA A 118 -13.13 -16.39 2.86
N ALA A 119 -13.79 -17.53 3.06
CA ALA A 119 -14.86 -17.69 4.02
C ALA A 119 -14.38 -17.59 5.48
N GLU A 120 -13.17 -18.05 5.77
CA GLU A 120 -12.56 -17.93 7.09
C GLU A 120 -12.16 -16.48 7.40
N ILE A 121 -11.46 -15.80 6.48
CA ILE A 121 -11.06 -14.40 6.62
C ILE A 121 -12.28 -13.49 6.83
N SER A 122 -13.36 -13.72 6.06
CA SER A 122 -14.60 -12.94 6.13
C SER A 122 -15.31 -13.03 7.50
N LYS A 123 -15.02 -14.06 8.30
CA LYS A 123 -15.60 -14.25 9.64
C LYS A 123 -14.73 -13.69 10.75
N CYS A 124 -13.56 -13.13 10.44
CA CYS A 124 -12.65 -12.59 11.44
C CYS A 124 -13.24 -11.33 12.09
N SER A 125 -13.37 -11.33 13.42
CA SER A 125 -13.97 -10.21 14.17
C SER A 125 -13.08 -8.97 14.24
N LEU A 126 -11.78 -9.09 13.93
CA LEU A 126 -10.85 -7.96 13.86
C LEU A 126 -10.90 -7.24 12.50
N LEU A 127 -11.57 -7.84 11.51
CA LEU A 127 -11.70 -7.34 10.16
C LEU A 127 -13.14 -6.90 9.89
N MET A 128 -13.29 -5.86 9.10
CA MET A 128 -14.58 -5.32 8.67
C MET A 128 -14.77 -5.62 7.19
N GLN A 129 -15.88 -6.26 6.87
CA GLN A 129 -16.29 -6.51 5.50
C GLN A 129 -17.14 -5.35 4.97
N LEU A 130 -16.77 -4.86 3.79
CA LEU A 130 -17.50 -3.85 3.03
C LEU A 130 -17.94 -4.51 1.72
N CYS A 131 -19.24 -4.47 1.45
CA CYS A 131 -19.83 -4.88 0.17
C CYS A 131 -20.38 -3.61 -0.50
N PRO A 132 -19.62 -2.97 -1.41
CA PRO A 132 -20.10 -1.80 -2.14
C PRO A 132 -21.29 -2.19 -3.03
N ASP A 133 -22.38 -1.42 -3.02
CA ASP A 133 -23.60 -1.72 -3.78
C ASP A 133 -23.36 -1.91 -5.29
N ASP A 134 -22.30 -1.27 -5.82
CA ASP A 134 -21.96 -1.27 -7.26
C ASP A 134 -20.75 -2.16 -7.61
N SER A 135 -20.26 -3.02 -6.71
CA SER A 135 -19.11 -3.89 -6.98
C SER A 135 -19.32 -5.32 -6.48
N PRO A 136 -19.01 -6.35 -7.31
CA PRO A 136 -19.02 -7.73 -6.85
C PRO A 136 -17.85 -8.06 -5.91
N ARG A 137 -16.87 -7.15 -5.78
CA ARG A 137 -15.68 -7.39 -4.94
C ARG A 137 -15.99 -7.13 -3.48
N THR A 138 -15.80 -8.16 -2.66
CA THR A 138 -15.75 -8.03 -1.21
C THR A 138 -14.48 -7.29 -0.81
N LEU A 139 -14.64 -6.16 -0.12
CA LEU A 139 -13.51 -5.42 0.44
C LEU A 139 -13.38 -5.71 1.93
N ILE A 140 -12.15 -5.81 2.39
CA ILE A 140 -11.78 -5.97 3.80
C ILE A 140 -11.07 -4.71 4.25
N THR A 141 -11.42 -4.22 5.44
CA THR A 141 -10.70 -3.14 6.11
C THR A 141 -10.56 -3.45 7.59
N MET A 142 -9.77 -2.66 8.29
CA MET A 142 -9.54 -2.83 9.71
C MET A 142 -9.41 -1.46 10.37
N HIS A 143 -9.66 -1.41 11.68
CA HIS A 143 -9.48 -0.18 12.43
C HIS A 143 -7.98 0.13 12.59
N GLN A 144 -7.61 1.41 12.64
CA GLN A 144 -6.21 1.84 12.81
C GLN A 144 -5.54 1.14 14.00
N VAL A 145 -6.25 1.02 15.12
CA VAL A 145 -5.79 0.29 16.32
C VAL A 145 -5.37 -1.14 16.02
N VAL A 146 -6.14 -1.86 15.20
CA VAL A 146 -5.84 -3.25 14.84
C VAL A 146 -4.64 -3.30 13.92
N HIS A 147 -4.55 -2.36 12.96
CA HIS A 147 -3.41 -2.23 12.06
C HIS A 147 -2.11 -1.95 12.82
N ASP A 148 -2.13 -1.03 13.78
CA ASP A 148 -0.95 -0.72 14.61
C ASP A 148 -0.48 -1.95 15.40
N VAL A 149 -1.42 -2.75 15.93
CA VAL A 149 -1.10 -3.98 16.66
C VAL A 149 -0.56 -5.06 15.73
N PHE A 150 -1.11 -5.23 14.52
CA PHE A 150 -0.59 -6.16 13.51
C PHE A 150 0.82 -5.76 13.08
N LYS A 151 1.03 -4.48 12.78
CA LYS A 151 2.34 -3.93 12.41
C LYS A 151 3.38 -4.15 13.52
N SER A 152 3.03 -3.86 14.77
CA SER A 152 3.94 -4.08 15.90
C SER A 152 4.28 -5.56 16.07
N TYR A 153 3.28 -6.44 15.97
CA TYR A 153 3.47 -7.89 16.06
C TYR A 153 4.44 -8.43 14.99
N VAL A 154 4.29 -8.01 13.73
CA VAL A 154 5.18 -8.44 12.64
C VAL A 154 6.59 -7.91 12.86
N LEU A 155 6.74 -6.63 13.22
CA LEU A 155 8.05 -6.04 13.49
C LEU A 155 8.77 -6.66 14.71
N ASP A 156 8.02 -7.09 15.73
CA ASP A 156 8.60 -7.72 16.93
C ASP A 156 9.03 -9.17 16.69
N LYS A 157 8.36 -9.88 15.77
CA LYS A 157 8.61 -11.30 15.48
C LYS A 157 9.63 -11.52 14.36
N SER A 158 9.62 -10.66 13.35
CA SER A 158 10.38 -10.86 12.11
C SER A 158 11.76 -10.22 12.18
N SER A 159 12.76 -10.92 11.64
CA SER A 159 14.07 -10.32 11.35
C SER A 159 14.00 -9.37 10.14
N GLU A 160 15.06 -8.60 9.88
CA GLU A 160 15.14 -7.74 8.69
C GLU A 160 15.06 -8.53 7.37
N ASP A 161 15.63 -9.75 7.35
CA ASP A 161 15.57 -10.64 6.19
C ASP A 161 14.13 -11.16 5.98
N ASP A 162 13.43 -11.53 7.06
CA ASP A 162 12.02 -11.96 6.99
C ASP A 162 11.12 -10.84 6.46
N VAL A 163 11.31 -9.59 6.92
CA VAL A 163 10.56 -8.43 6.42
C VAL A 163 10.84 -8.18 4.93
N SER A 164 12.07 -8.43 4.48
CA SER A 164 12.43 -8.31 3.06
C SER A 164 11.72 -9.36 2.21
N VAL A 165 11.66 -10.62 2.68
CA VAL A 165 10.92 -11.71 2.01
C VAL A 165 9.42 -11.41 1.96
N LEU A 166 8.84 -10.94 3.06
CA LEU A 166 7.42 -10.55 3.10
C LEU A 166 7.12 -9.36 2.17
N THR A 167 8.01 -8.36 2.14
CA THR A 167 7.90 -7.21 1.23
C THR A 167 7.92 -7.67 -0.22
N GLN A 168 8.83 -8.58 -0.57
CA GLN A 168 8.88 -9.16 -1.91
C GLN A 168 7.60 -9.92 -2.27
N SER A 169 7.11 -10.79 -1.39
CA SER A 169 5.86 -11.52 -1.64
C SER A 169 4.65 -10.58 -1.77
N CYS A 170 4.64 -9.47 -1.01
CA CYS A 170 3.63 -8.43 -1.13
C CYS A 170 3.68 -7.78 -2.52
N ILE A 171 4.87 -7.45 -3.04
CA ILE A 171 5.03 -6.92 -4.41
C ILE A 171 4.52 -7.92 -5.45
N GLU A 172 4.93 -9.18 -5.35
CA GLU A 172 4.51 -10.24 -6.27
C GLU A 172 3.00 -10.49 -6.23
N THR A 173 2.37 -10.29 -5.07
CA THR A 173 0.92 -10.40 -4.90
C THR A 173 0.17 -9.21 -5.46
N LEU A 174 0.67 -7.98 -5.25
CA LEU A 174 0.01 -6.77 -5.72
C LEU A 174 0.23 -6.50 -7.22
N SER A 175 1.30 -7.04 -7.81
CA SER A 175 1.68 -6.81 -9.21
C SER A 175 0.53 -7.02 -10.21
N PRO A 176 -0.20 -8.16 -10.22
CA PRO A 176 -1.29 -8.38 -11.16
C PRO A 176 -2.45 -7.39 -11.01
N PHE A 177 -2.65 -6.82 -9.82
CA PHE A 177 -3.73 -5.87 -9.52
C PHE A 177 -3.38 -4.42 -9.85
N ALA A 178 -2.10 -4.12 -10.09
CA ALA A 178 -1.61 -2.79 -10.48
C ALA A 178 -1.22 -2.69 -11.96
N GLN A 179 -1.00 -3.82 -12.63
CA GLN A 179 -0.68 -3.87 -14.05
C GLN A 179 -1.82 -3.26 -14.88
N HIS A 180 -1.45 -2.41 -15.84
CA HIS A 180 -2.39 -1.82 -16.77
C HIS A 180 -1.69 -1.34 -18.02
N ASN A 181 -2.46 -1.22 -19.10
CA ASN A 181 -1.98 -0.58 -20.30
C ASN A 181 -1.93 0.94 -20.09
N LEU A 182 -0.73 1.52 -20.10
CA LEU A 182 -0.50 2.96 -19.91
C LEU A 182 -1.18 3.82 -21.00
N LEU A 183 -1.54 3.23 -22.15
CA LEU A 183 -2.08 3.92 -23.32
C LEU A 183 -3.61 3.84 -23.45
N GLN A 184 -4.29 3.05 -22.62
CA GLN A 184 -5.73 2.84 -22.73
C GLN A 184 -6.47 3.26 -21.46
N PHE A 185 -7.57 3.99 -21.62
CA PHE A 185 -8.48 4.24 -20.50
C PHE A 185 -9.22 2.94 -20.16
N ASP A 186 -8.97 2.45 -18.96
CA ASP A 186 -9.60 1.27 -18.40
C ASP A 186 -10.29 1.66 -17.08
N LEU A 187 -11.63 1.55 -17.08
CA LEU A 187 -12.45 1.89 -15.92
C LEU A 187 -12.21 0.92 -14.76
N GLU A 188 -11.96 -0.36 -15.05
CA GLU A 188 -11.64 -1.37 -14.04
C GLU A 188 -10.29 -1.06 -13.40
N PHE A 189 -9.32 -0.62 -14.20
CA PHE A 189 -8.05 -0.10 -13.68
C PHE A 189 -8.27 1.15 -12.82
N HIS A 190 -9.13 2.10 -13.21
CA HIS A 190 -9.36 3.29 -12.40
C HIS A 190 -9.88 2.93 -11.00
N ILE A 191 -10.86 2.04 -10.91
CA ILE A 191 -11.42 1.55 -9.64
C ILE A 191 -10.34 0.81 -8.83
N SER A 192 -9.62 -0.12 -9.47
CA SER A 192 -8.57 -0.91 -8.82
C SER A 192 -7.41 -0.04 -8.33
N SER A 193 -6.98 0.94 -9.15
CA SER A 193 -5.90 1.87 -8.80
C SER A 193 -6.25 2.73 -7.59
N LYS A 194 -7.51 3.16 -7.45
CA LYS A 194 -7.98 3.94 -6.30
C LYS A 194 -7.93 3.14 -5.01
N MET A 195 -8.30 1.87 -5.10
CA MET A 195 -8.24 0.91 -3.99
C MET A 195 -6.78 0.60 -3.61
N MET A 196 -5.91 0.39 -4.59
CA MET A 196 -4.49 0.04 -4.39
C MET A 196 -3.60 1.20 -3.93
N ALA A 197 -3.87 2.43 -4.37
CA ALA A 197 -3.01 3.58 -4.10
C ALA A 197 -2.60 3.78 -2.63
N PRO A 198 -3.48 3.72 -1.62
CA PRO A 198 -3.07 3.87 -0.23
C PRO A 198 -2.12 2.74 0.24
N HIS A 199 -2.33 1.51 -0.21
CA HIS A 199 -1.48 0.37 0.13
C HIS A 199 -0.10 0.51 -0.50
N LEU A 200 -0.04 0.88 -1.78
CA LEU A 200 1.23 1.15 -2.47
C LEU A 200 1.97 2.35 -1.87
N LYS A 201 1.26 3.39 -1.43
CA LYS A 201 1.87 4.50 -0.69
C LYS A 201 2.55 4.00 0.59
N LEU A 202 1.87 3.19 1.41
CA LEU A 202 2.49 2.66 2.63
C LEU A 202 3.66 1.74 2.29
N LEU A 203 3.49 0.86 1.30
CA LEU A 203 4.52 -0.09 0.88
C LEU A 203 5.79 0.63 0.43
N SER A 204 5.69 1.79 -0.23
CA SER A 204 6.84 2.61 -0.62
C SER A 204 7.73 3.03 0.55
N SER A 205 7.16 3.24 1.74
CA SER A 205 7.93 3.63 2.93
C SER A 205 8.86 2.53 3.44
N HIS A 206 8.62 1.28 3.07
CA HIS A 206 9.50 0.16 3.38
C HIS A 206 10.79 0.17 2.55
N PHE A 207 10.88 0.99 1.51
CA PHE A 207 12.09 1.20 0.70
C PHE A 207 12.90 2.44 1.12
N GLU A 208 12.35 3.32 1.97
CA GLU A 208 12.96 4.61 2.32
C GLU A 208 13.88 4.53 3.54
N THR A 209 13.87 3.43 4.29
CA THR A 209 14.84 3.19 5.36
C THR A 209 16.18 2.76 4.78
N PRO A 210 17.34 3.12 5.37
CA PRO A 210 18.66 2.69 4.88
C PRO A 210 18.90 1.18 5.03
N PHE A 211 17.88 0.42 5.43
CA PHE A 211 17.84 -1.02 5.40
C PHE A 211 17.37 -1.44 4.01
N ASN A 212 18.38 -1.67 3.18
CA ASN A 212 18.38 -2.32 1.88
C ASN A 212 17.39 -3.49 1.88
N CYS A 213 16.12 -3.28 1.50
CA CYS A 213 15.17 -4.37 1.28
C CYS A 213 15.78 -5.26 0.19
N LYS A 214 16.40 -6.37 0.61
CA LYS A 214 17.12 -7.25 -0.31
C LYS A 214 16.10 -8.09 -1.05
N LEU A 215 15.54 -7.51 -2.10
CA LEU A 215 14.74 -8.27 -3.05
C LEU A 215 15.63 -9.31 -3.70
N ASP A 216 15.11 -10.51 -3.87
CA ASP A 216 15.70 -11.54 -4.70
C ASP A 216 15.63 -11.10 -6.17
N LEU A 217 16.80 -10.84 -6.75
CA LEU A 217 16.98 -10.34 -8.12
C LEU A 217 17.38 -11.45 -9.08
N SER A 218 16.99 -12.70 -8.79
CA SER A 218 17.06 -13.80 -9.74
C SER A 218 16.46 -13.39 -11.10
N ILE A 219 17.02 -13.94 -12.18
CA ILE A 219 16.72 -13.50 -13.55
C ILE A 219 15.20 -13.56 -13.85
N ASP A 220 14.52 -14.59 -13.35
CA ASP A 220 13.09 -14.80 -13.50
C ASP A 220 12.22 -13.76 -12.78
N LYS A 221 12.68 -13.26 -11.63
CA LYS A 221 11.92 -12.30 -10.80
C LYS A 221 12.22 -10.85 -11.16
N ARG A 222 13.40 -10.56 -11.70
CA ARG A 222 13.83 -9.21 -12.05
C ARG A 222 12.84 -8.47 -12.94
N THR A 223 12.44 -9.09 -14.05
CA THR A 223 11.51 -8.51 -15.01
C THR A 223 10.15 -8.26 -14.38
N LEU A 224 9.68 -9.18 -13.53
CA LEU A 224 8.45 -9.02 -12.77
C LEU A 224 8.53 -7.82 -11.82
N LEU A 225 9.61 -7.71 -11.03
CA LEU A 225 9.82 -6.62 -10.08
C LEU A 225 9.91 -5.27 -10.79
N GLN A 226 10.68 -5.19 -11.88
CA GLN A 226 10.79 -3.99 -12.72
C GLN A 226 9.41 -3.48 -13.19
N ASN A 227 8.60 -4.38 -13.77
CA ASN A 227 7.27 -4.04 -14.27
C ASN A 227 6.28 -3.71 -13.13
N ALA A 228 6.36 -4.43 -12.01
CA ALA A 228 5.54 -4.18 -10.83
C ALA A 228 5.82 -2.78 -10.26
N LEU A 229 7.08 -2.45 -10.03
CA LEU A 229 7.49 -1.15 -9.47
C LEU A 229 7.15 0.00 -10.41
N LEU A 230 7.31 -0.18 -11.73
CA LEU A 230 6.86 0.81 -12.72
C LEU A 230 5.35 1.05 -12.61
N SER A 231 4.55 -0.02 -12.53
CA SER A 231 3.10 0.06 -12.39
C SER A 231 2.68 0.70 -11.07
N PHE A 232 3.35 0.36 -9.97
CA PHE A 232 3.10 0.93 -8.65
C PHE A 232 3.40 2.43 -8.62
N GLY A 233 4.51 2.83 -9.25
CA GLY A 233 4.87 4.23 -9.41
C GLY A 233 3.81 5.02 -10.18
N ASP A 234 3.27 4.46 -11.26
CA ASP A 234 2.22 5.15 -12.03
C ASP A 234 0.89 5.24 -11.27
N VAL A 235 0.47 4.19 -10.56
CA VAL A 235 -0.70 4.24 -9.67
C VAL A 235 -0.50 5.32 -8.61
N CYS A 236 0.63 5.35 -7.92
CA CYS A 236 0.93 6.38 -6.93
C CYS A 236 0.90 7.78 -7.52
N ARG A 237 1.48 7.98 -8.70
CA ARG A 237 1.48 9.27 -9.41
C ARG A 237 0.06 9.72 -9.77
N LYS A 238 -0.77 8.83 -10.33
CA LYS A 238 -2.18 9.11 -10.67
C LYS A 238 -3.00 9.56 -9.47
N HIS A 239 -2.68 9.05 -8.29
CA HIS A 239 -3.31 9.41 -7.01
C HIS A 239 -2.53 10.46 -6.21
N SER A 240 -1.61 11.19 -6.85
CA SER A 240 -0.83 12.30 -6.27
C SER A 240 0.10 11.93 -5.10
N TYR A 241 0.43 10.65 -4.94
CA TYR A 241 1.46 10.18 -4.01
C TYR A 241 2.84 10.27 -4.66
N PHE A 242 3.28 11.50 -4.96
CA PHE A 242 4.48 11.76 -5.75
C PHE A 242 5.78 11.25 -5.10
N SER A 243 5.91 11.31 -3.78
CA SER A 243 7.08 10.74 -3.08
C SER A 243 7.17 9.23 -3.26
N ALA A 244 6.06 8.51 -3.01
CA ALA A 244 5.97 7.07 -3.23
C ALA A 244 6.25 6.70 -4.70
N ALA A 245 5.66 7.44 -5.64
CA ALA A 245 5.87 7.25 -7.07
C ALA A 245 7.35 7.36 -7.45
N LYS A 246 8.02 8.41 -6.94
CA LYS A 246 9.45 8.62 -7.13
C LYS A 246 10.26 7.44 -6.58
N THR A 247 10.00 7.01 -5.34
CA THR A 247 10.68 5.88 -4.70
C THR A 247 10.59 4.61 -5.57
N TYR A 248 9.40 4.29 -6.09
CA TYR A 248 9.21 3.14 -6.96
C TYR A 248 9.99 3.23 -8.28
N PHE A 249 9.95 4.38 -8.96
CA PHE A 249 10.69 4.55 -10.21
C PHE A 249 12.21 4.56 -10.01
N GLU A 250 12.70 5.11 -8.89
CA GLU A 250 14.13 5.06 -8.55
C GLU A 250 14.58 3.62 -8.26
N TYR A 251 13.77 2.82 -7.56
CA TYR A 251 14.07 1.42 -7.30
C TYR A 251 14.02 0.56 -8.57
N ALA A 252 13.03 0.81 -9.44
CA ALA A 252 12.93 0.17 -10.75
C ALA A 252 14.18 0.43 -11.61
N LEU A 253 14.69 1.67 -11.61
CA LEU A 253 15.96 2.00 -12.26
C LEU A 253 17.13 1.27 -11.61
N GLN A 254 17.23 1.24 -10.28
CA GLN A 254 18.32 0.53 -9.60
C GLN A 254 18.40 -0.93 -10.04
N ILE A 255 17.27 -1.65 -10.05
CA ILE A 255 17.20 -3.04 -10.51
C ILE A 255 17.66 -3.18 -11.97
N ALA A 256 17.27 -2.25 -12.85
CA ALA A 256 17.72 -2.25 -14.24
C ALA A 256 19.23 -2.06 -14.44
N HIS A 257 19.95 -1.54 -13.44
CA HIS A 257 21.41 -1.35 -13.49
C HIS A 257 22.21 -2.42 -12.73
N VAL A 258 21.58 -3.44 -12.11
CA VAL A 258 22.28 -4.43 -11.28
C VAL A 258 23.22 -5.33 -12.09
N ASP A 259 22.86 -5.69 -13.33
CA ASP A 259 23.74 -6.49 -14.20
C ASP A 259 24.09 -5.77 -15.51
N ASP A 260 25.35 -5.92 -15.91
CA ASP A 260 25.99 -5.41 -17.12
C ASP A 260 25.92 -6.41 -18.29
N ASP A 261 24.84 -7.20 -18.36
CA ASP A 261 24.59 -8.12 -19.47
C ASP A 261 24.10 -7.33 -20.70
N GLY A 262 24.99 -6.51 -21.26
CA GLY A 262 24.84 -5.81 -22.53
C GLY A 262 23.72 -4.76 -22.60
N ASP A 263 23.75 -4.00 -23.70
CA ASP A 263 22.66 -3.12 -24.12
C ASP A 263 21.58 -3.97 -24.83
N ASP A 264 20.76 -4.69 -24.05
CA ASP A 264 19.52 -5.29 -24.58
C ASP A 264 18.51 -4.16 -24.88
N GLU A 265 17.87 -4.24 -26.04
CA GLU A 265 16.83 -3.32 -26.50
C GLU A 265 15.75 -3.13 -25.42
N ASN A 266 15.29 -4.22 -24.80
CA ASN A 266 14.26 -4.16 -23.76
C ASN A 266 14.70 -3.35 -22.53
N LYS A 267 15.99 -3.47 -22.14
CA LYS A 267 16.56 -2.75 -21.01
C LYS A 267 16.65 -1.26 -21.31
N VAL A 268 17.07 -0.88 -22.52
CA VAL A 268 17.13 0.52 -22.96
C VAL A 268 15.73 1.16 -22.94
N HIS A 269 14.74 0.48 -23.53
CA HIS A 269 13.35 0.92 -23.53
C HIS A 269 12.77 1.06 -22.11
N PHE A 270 13.06 0.08 -21.24
CA PHE A 270 12.63 0.13 -19.84
C PHE A 270 13.24 1.32 -19.08
N ILE A 271 14.55 1.56 -19.21
CA ILE A 271 15.24 2.68 -18.56
C ILE A 271 14.70 4.02 -19.07
N ALA A 272 14.53 4.16 -20.38
CA ALA A 272 14.01 5.40 -20.98
C ALA A 272 12.57 5.68 -20.52
N THR A 273 11.70 4.66 -20.53
CA THR A 273 10.33 4.75 -20.03
C THR A 273 10.31 5.18 -18.56
N THR A 274 11.08 4.51 -17.71
CA THR A 274 11.14 4.81 -16.26
C THR A 274 11.67 6.22 -16.00
N ARG A 275 12.69 6.68 -16.75
CA ARG A 275 13.18 8.06 -16.68
C ARG A 275 12.11 9.08 -17.09
N ASN A 276 11.34 8.80 -18.14
CA ASN A 276 10.22 9.65 -18.52
C ASN A 276 9.16 9.74 -17.42
N HIS A 277 8.86 8.65 -16.72
CA HIS A 277 7.95 8.69 -15.58
C HIS A 277 8.49 9.54 -14.42
N LEU A 278 9.79 9.42 -14.09
CA LEU A 278 10.44 10.30 -13.11
C LEU A 278 10.38 11.77 -13.53
N GLY A 279 10.61 12.07 -14.81
CA GLY A 279 10.51 13.43 -15.34
C GLY A 279 9.12 14.03 -15.11
N VAL A 280 8.06 13.24 -15.35
CA VAL A 280 6.69 13.66 -15.03
C VAL A 280 6.52 13.90 -13.53
N VAL A 281 6.98 12.98 -12.66
CA VAL A 281 6.87 13.17 -11.21
C VAL A 281 7.58 14.44 -10.74
N TYR A 282 8.80 14.71 -11.23
CA TYR A 282 9.52 15.95 -10.91
C TYR A 282 8.80 17.20 -11.42
N ARG A 283 8.14 17.13 -12.58
CA ARG A 283 7.31 18.22 -13.09
C ARG A 283 6.11 18.49 -12.18
N GLU A 284 5.39 17.45 -11.76
CA GLU A 284 4.26 17.57 -10.82
C GLU A 284 4.69 18.12 -9.45
N LEU A 285 5.94 17.83 -9.03
CA LEU A 285 6.56 18.42 -7.83
C LEU A 285 7.10 19.86 -8.05
N GLY A 286 7.00 20.43 -9.25
CA GLY A 286 7.52 21.76 -9.59
C GLY A 286 9.04 21.84 -9.79
N HIS A 287 9.74 20.71 -9.81
CA HIS A 287 11.18 20.64 -10.06
C HIS A 287 11.49 20.53 -11.56
N PHE A 288 11.16 21.59 -12.33
CA PHE A 288 11.26 21.59 -13.79
C PHE A 288 12.66 21.29 -14.34
N GLY A 289 13.73 21.71 -13.66
CA GLY A 289 15.11 21.40 -14.06
C GLY A 289 15.38 19.89 -14.05
N LYS A 290 15.05 19.22 -12.95
CA LYS A 290 15.19 17.75 -12.86
C LYS A 290 14.27 17.03 -13.84
N ALA A 291 13.05 17.53 -14.03
CA ALA A 291 12.12 16.98 -15.00
C ALA A 291 12.72 16.98 -16.42
N LYS A 292 13.29 18.12 -16.82
CA LYS A 292 13.99 18.29 -18.10
C LYS A 292 15.14 17.30 -18.24
N ASP A 293 16.01 17.20 -17.24
CA ASP A 293 17.18 16.31 -17.27
C ASP A 293 16.76 14.85 -17.49
N HIS A 294 15.73 14.38 -16.77
CA HIS A 294 15.21 13.02 -16.92
C HIS A 294 14.66 12.75 -18.33
N HIS A 295 13.88 13.66 -18.92
CA HIS A 295 13.36 13.52 -20.28
C HIS A 295 14.48 13.56 -21.34
N GLN A 296 15.49 14.42 -21.16
CA GLN A 296 16.63 14.49 -22.07
C GLN A 296 17.50 13.24 -22.02
N CYS A 297 17.75 12.69 -20.82
CA CYS A 297 18.43 11.41 -20.69
C CYS A 297 17.67 10.27 -21.36
N ALA A 298 16.34 10.21 -21.20
CA ALA A 298 15.51 9.19 -21.86
C ALA A 298 15.58 9.31 -23.39
N LEU A 299 15.46 10.53 -23.92
CA LEU A 299 15.54 10.79 -25.35
C LEU A 299 16.91 10.39 -25.92
N ALA A 300 18.00 10.82 -25.28
CA ALA A 300 19.36 10.54 -25.73
C ALA A 300 19.64 9.02 -25.77
N LEU A 301 19.14 8.26 -24.79
CA LEU A 301 19.25 6.79 -24.79
C LEU A 301 18.54 6.18 -26.00
N LEU A 302 17.31 6.59 -26.27
CA LEU A 302 16.49 6.07 -27.36
C LEU A 302 17.06 6.44 -28.75
N GLU A 303 17.51 7.67 -28.93
CA GLU A 303 18.12 8.14 -30.20
C GLU A 303 19.46 7.44 -30.49
N THR A 304 20.24 7.12 -29.45
CA THR A 304 21.51 6.40 -29.61
C THR A 304 21.27 4.96 -30.02
N PHE A 305 20.24 4.32 -29.46
CA PHE A 305 19.93 2.92 -29.74
C PHE A 305 19.19 2.73 -31.08
N ASN A 306 18.29 3.64 -31.45
CA ASN A 306 17.47 3.57 -32.67
C ASN A 306 17.62 4.84 -33.55
N PRO A 307 18.83 5.13 -34.09
CA PRO A 307 19.09 6.38 -34.81
C PRO A 307 18.29 6.54 -36.11
N GLU A 308 17.88 5.44 -36.74
CA GLU A 308 17.18 5.44 -38.03
C GLU A 308 15.67 5.19 -37.92
N ASN A 309 15.16 4.78 -36.75
CA ASN A 309 13.77 4.36 -36.54
C ASN A 309 13.14 5.08 -35.34
N PRO A 310 12.46 6.22 -35.55
CA PRO A 310 11.80 6.94 -34.46
C PRO A 310 10.67 6.09 -33.85
N THR A 311 10.79 5.79 -32.56
CA THR A 311 9.79 5.02 -31.79
C THR A 311 8.73 5.92 -31.17
N SER A 312 7.59 5.33 -30.75
CA SER A 312 6.55 6.04 -29.99
C SER A 312 7.09 6.67 -28.70
N GLU A 313 8.12 6.07 -28.11
CA GLU A 313 8.75 6.55 -26.89
C GLU A 313 9.62 7.79 -27.10
N ILE A 314 10.26 7.94 -28.27
CA ILE A 314 10.96 9.19 -28.65
C ILE A 314 9.92 10.32 -28.75
N ALA A 315 8.81 10.07 -29.43
CA ALA A 315 7.73 11.05 -29.54
C ALA A 315 7.16 11.46 -28.16
N ASP A 316 6.94 10.48 -27.27
CA ASP A 316 6.48 10.75 -25.90
C ASP A 316 7.51 11.56 -25.08
N SER A 317 8.80 11.24 -25.19
CA SER A 317 9.89 11.99 -24.55
C SER A 317 9.92 13.45 -24.99
N LEU A 318 9.83 13.69 -26.30
CA LEU A 318 9.80 15.03 -26.89
C LEU A 318 8.57 15.82 -26.44
N ASN A 319 7.39 15.19 -26.42
CA ASN A 319 6.15 15.81 -25.95
C ASN A 319 6.24 16.19 -24.46
N LYS A 320 6.76 15.30 -23.61
CA LYS A 320 6.98 15.57 -22.19
C LYS A 320 7.99 16.71 -21.97
N LEU A 321 9.07 16.73 -22.75
CA LEU A 321 10.05 17.82 -22.74
C LEU A 321 9.42 19.17 -23.14
N GLY A 322 8.61 19.19 -24.21
CA GLY A 322 7.86 20.37 -24.63
C GLY A 322 6.94 20.90 -23.53
N ASN A 323 6.23 20.02 -22.82
CA ASN A 323 5.40 20.39 -21.67
C ASN A 323 6.21 21.03 -20.54
N VAL A 324 7.39 20.49 -20.21
CA VAL A 324 8.28 21.06 -19.18
C VAL A 324 8.81 22.43 -19.60
N LEU A 325 9.22 22.60 -20.87
CA LEU A 325 9.71 23.88 -21.39
C LEU A 325 8.62 24.95 -21.41
N PHE A 326 7.39 24.58 -21.76
CA PHE A 326 6.25 25.49 -21.72
C PHE A 326 5.94 25.96 -20.29
N GLN A 327 5.96 25.05 -19.30
CA GLN A 327 5.67 25.38 -17.90
C GLN A 327 6.79 26.12 -17.18
N SER A 328 8.05 25.95 -17.62
CA SER A 328 9.21 26.63 -17.04
C SER A 328 9.48 28.02 -17.64
N TRP A 329 8.71 28.44 -18.64
CA TRP A 329 8.87 29.75 -19.27
C TRP A 329 8.38 30.88 -18.36
N PRO A 330 9.24 31.85 -17.98
CA PRO A 330 8.80 33.00 -17.21
C PRO A 330 7.99 33.96 -18.12
N PHE A 331 6.74 34.23 -17.73
CA PHE A 331 5.92 35.28 -18.36
C PHE A 331 6.36 36.68 -17.94
#